data_AF-A0A523DD83-F1
#
_entry.id   AF-A0A523DD83-F1
#
_cell.length_a   1.000
_cell.length_b   1.000
_cell.length_c   1.000
_cell.angle_alpha   90.00
_cell.angle_beta   90.00
_cell.angle_gamma   90.00
#
_symmetry.space_group_name_H-M   'P 1'
#
loop_
_entity.id
_entity.type
_entity.pdbx_description
1 polymer ?
#
loop_
_entity_poly.entity_id
_entity_poly.type
_entity_poly.pdbx_seq_one_letter_code
_entity_poly.pdbx_strand_id
1 'polypeptide(L)'
;MHLRGKSLRWIVTYPDDREETLLDVPEFAFNGQIHVELEEPLFLPAGSKITGVEVYDNSLGNRWNPGPHLAVYWGQQSWDEMYQAFTEYTVESQDLTKPQPSTNDE
;
A
#
# COMPACT_ATOMS: atom_id res chain seq x y z
N MET A 1 7.53 1.11 1.47
CA MET A 1 8.59 0.09 1.25
C MET A 1 9.95 0.74 1.48
N HIS A 2 11.03 -0.01 1.72
CA HIS A 2 12.38 0.54 1.86
C HIS A 2 13.19 0.40 0.56
N LEU A 3 14.52 0.31 0.66
CA LEU A 3 15.47 0.42 -0.45
C LEU A 3 15.40 -0.74 -1.45
N ARG A 4 14.81 -1.90 -1.10
CA ARG A 4 14.59 -2.97 -2.07
C ARG A 4 13.25 -2.84 -2.80
N GLY A 5 12.42 -1.84 -2.52
CA GLY A 5 11.16 -1.67 -3.24
C GLY A 5 11.36 -1.49 -4.75
N LYS A 6 10.61 -2.25 -5.55
CA LYS A 6 10.70 -2.25 -7.02
C LYS A 6 9.42 -1.74 -7.67
N SER A 7 8.27 -2.25 -7.26
CA SER A 7 6.98 -1.82 -7.78
C SER A 7 5.88 -2.00 -6.74
N LEU A 8 4.79 -1.27 -6.91
CA LEU A 8 3.57 -1.43 -6.14
C LEU A 8 2.34 -1.31 -7.04
N ARG A 9 1.26 -2.00 -6.67
CA ARG A 9 -0.02 -1.94 -7.37
C ARG A 9 -1.19 -2.10 -6.42
N TRP A 10 -2.25 -1.33 -6.64
CA TRP A 10 -3.54 -1.51 -5.98
C TRP A 10 -4.57 -2.00 -6.98
N ILE A 11 -5.24 -3.10 -6.62
CA ILE A 11 -6.27 -3.74 -7.44
C ILE A 11 -7.54 -3.84 -6.61
N VAL A 12 -8.67 -3.47 -7.20
CA VAL A 12 -10.00 -3.79 -6.68
C VAL A 12 -10.51 -5.01 -7.41
N THR A 13 -10.96 -6.01 -6.66
CA THR A 13 -11.83 -7.08 -7.15
C THR A 13 -13.25 -6.80 -6.65
N TYR A 14 -14.21 -6.67 -7.55
CA TYR A 14 -15.61 -6.41 -7.25
C TYR A 14 -16.36 -7.72 -6.89
N PRO A 15 -17.58 -7.64 -6.31
CA PRO A 15 -18.36 -8.83 -5.97
C PRO A 15 -18.76 -9.72 -7.15
N ASP A 16 -18.68 -9.20 -8.37
CA ASP A 16 -18.92 -9.91 -9.63
C ASP A 16 -17.63 -10.44 -10.28
N ASP A 17 -16.53 -10.49 -9.52
CA ASP A 17 -15.19 -10.90 -9.94
C ASP A 17 -14.51 -9.99 -10.98
N ARG A 18 -15.12 -8.85 -11.34
CA ARG A 18 -14.43 -7.85 -12.17
C ARG A 18 -13.23 -7.28 -11.40
N GLU A 19 -12.12 -7.07 -12.10
CA GLU A 19 -10.94 -6.42 -11.54
C GLU A 19 -10.69 -5.05 -12.17
N GLU A 20 -10.19 -4.12 -11.35
CA GLU A 20 -9.78 -2.78 -11.75
C GLU A 20 -8.50 -2.39 -11.04
N THR A 21 -7.49 -1.92 -11.79
CA THR A 21 -6.24 -1.43 -11.20
C THR A 21 -6.38 0.05 -10.89
N LEU A 22 -6.31 0.42 -9.61
CA LEU A 22 -6.45 1.82 -9.15
C LEU A 22 -5.13 2.59 -9.21
N LEU A 23 -4.02 1.92 -8.93
CA LEU A 23 -2.69 2.51 -8.91
C LEU A 23 -1.70 1.46 -9.41
N ASP A 24 -0.83 1.83 -10.34
CA ASP A 24 0.29 1.01 -10.81
C ASP A 24 1.57 1.85 -10.85
N VAL A 25 2.51 1.54 -9.97
CA VAL A 25 3.83 2.21 -9.92
C VAL A 25 4.89 1.15 -10.23
N PRO A 26 5.26 0.99 -11.51
CA PRO A 26 6.17 -0.07 -11.95
C PRO A 26 7.63 0.20 -11.58
N GLU A 27 8.00 1.47 -11.35
CA GLU A 27 9.34 1.91 -10.95
C GLU A 27 9.24 2.67 -9.63
N PHE A 28 9.01 1.94 -8.54
CA PHE A 28 8.95 2.53 -7.22
C PHE A 28 10.32 3.12 -6.82
N ALA A 29 10.29 4.33 -6.25
CA ALA A 29 11.46 4.97 -5.67
C ALA A 29 11.21 5.26 -4.18
N PHE A 30 12.11 4.79 -3.31
CA PHE A 30 12.00 4.97 -1.85
C PHE A 30 11.82 6.44 -1.42
N ASN A 31 12.48 7.37 -2.11
CA ASN A 31 12.40 8.80 -1.81
C ASN A 31 11.13 9.48 -2.36
N GLY A 32 10.37 8.79 -3.22
CA GLY A 32 9.18 9.30 -3.90
C GLY A 32 7.87 8.81 -3.29
N GLN A 33 7.87 8.50 -1.99
CA GLN A 33 6.65 8.08 -1.28
C GLN A 33 5.70 9.28 -1.16
N ILE A 34 4.64 9.26 -1.95
CA ILE A 34 3.62 10.32 -2.03
C ILE A 34 2.23 9.74 -1.76
N HIS A 35 1.32 10.60 -1.32
CA HIS A 35 -0.11 10.30 -1.29
C HIS A 35 -0.66 10.47 -2.71
N VAL A 36 -1.32 9.43 -3.23
CA VAL A 36 -2.10 9.50 -4.46
C VAL A 36 -3.58 9.51 -4.10
N GLU A 37 -4.27 10.56 -4.53
CA GLU A 37 -5.72 10.70 -4.39
C GLU A 37 -6.37 10.48 -5.76
N LEU A 38 -7.51 9.77 -5.81
CA LEU A 38 -8.27 9.60 -7.05
C LEU A 38 -8.95 10.92 -7.40
N GLU A 39 -8.88 11.34 -8.66
CA GLU A 39 -9.55 12.55 -9.15
C GLU A 39 -11.07 12.47 -8.94
N GLU A 40 -11.65 11.29 -9.16
CA GLU A 40 -13.04 10.99 -8.87
C GLU A 40 -13.11 9.91 -7.77
N PRO A 41 -13.84 10.15 -6.67
CA PRO A 41 -14.02 9.14 -5.63
C PRO A 41 -14.66 7.86 -6.17
N LEU A 42 -14.06 6.71 -5.86
CA LEU A 42 -14.57 5.41 -6.28
C LEU A 42 -15.49 4.82 -5.22
N PHE A 43 -16.76 4.59 -5.57
CA PHE A 43 -17.67 3.81 -4.73
C PHE A 43 -17.34 2.32 -4.84
N LEU A 44 -17.10 1.68 -3.69
CA LEU A 44 -16.85 0.25 -3.59
C LEU A 44 -18.06 -0.44 -2.93
N PRO A 45 -18.83 -1.26 -3.66
CA PRO A 45 -19.95 -1.99 -3.05
C PRO A 45 -19.45 -3.01 -2.02
N ALA A 46 -20.30 -3.33 -1.05
CA ALA A 46 -20.02 -4.36 -0.06
C ALA A 46 -19.64 -5.69 -0.75
N GLY A 47 -18.59 -6.33 -0.27
CA GLY A 47 -18.00 -7.52 -0.88
C GLY A 47 -16.84 -7.24 -1.84
N SER A 48 -16.56 -5.98 -2.17
CA SER A 48 -15.33 -5.61 -2.89
C SER A 48 -14.09 -5.89 -2.04
N LYS A 49 -12.96 -6.19 -2.70
CA LYS A 49 -11.66 -6.43 -2.07
C LYS A 49 -10.61 -5.52 -2.69
N ILE A 50 -9.87 -4.79 -1.85
CA ILE A 50 -8.66 -4.06 -2.27
C ILE A 50 -7.45 -4.96 -2.00
N THR A 51 -6.60 -5.16 -3.00
CA THR A 51 -5.35 -5.92 -2.91
C THR A 51 -4.18 -5.00 -3.25
N GLY A 52 -3.29 -4.78 -2.28
CA GLY A 52 -1.96 -4.21 -2.50
C GLY A 52 -0.99 -5.31 -2.92
N VAL A 53 -0.20 -5.07 -3.97
CA VAL A 53 0.83 -5.98 -4.48
C VAL A 53 2.14 -5.23 -4.58
N GLU A 54 3.08 -5.58 -3.72
CA GLU A 54 4.41 -4.99 -3.68
C GLU A 54 5.48 -5.99 -4.11
N VAL A 55 6.45 -5.52 -4.88
CA VAL A 55 7.57 -6.34 -5.36
C VAL A 55 8.87 -5.77 -4.84
N TYR A 56 9.68 -6.61 -4.24
CA TYR A 56 11.02 -6.27 -3.76
C TYR A 56 12.09 -6.85 -4.70
N ASP A 57 13.19 -6.11 -4.92
CA ASP A 57 14.37 -6.54 -5.66
C ASP A 57 15.56 -6.75 -4.72
N ASN A 58 15.78 -8.01 -4.33
CA ASN A 58 16.94 -8.43 -3.54
C ASN A 58 18.13 -8.89 -4.41
N SER A 59 18.14 -8.61 -5.72
CA SER A 59 19.24 -9.02 -6.59
C SER A 59 20.53 -8.23 -6.33
N LEU A 60 21.66 -8.78 -6.76
CA LEU A 60 22.96 -8.08 -6.77
C LEU A 60 22.96 -6.84 -7.68
N GLY A 61 22.02 -6.74 -8.62
CA GLY A 61 21.92 -5.64 -9.58
C GLY A 61 21.22 -4.40 -9.02
N ASN A 62 20.49 -4.52 -7.92
CA ASN A 62 19.87 -3.37 -7.28
C ASN A 62 20.94 -2.56 -6.53
N ARG A 63 21.39 -1.45 -7.13
CA ARG A 63 22.39 -0.55 -6.55
C ARG A 63 22.00 0.06 -5.19
N TRP A 64 20.71 0.06 -4.87
CA TRP A 64 20.18 0.59 -3.61
C TRP A 64 20.08 -0.49 -2.52
N ASN A 65 20.23 -1.77 -2.87
CA ASN A 65 20.17 -2.86 -1.91
C ASN A 65 21.42 -2.86 -1.01
N PRO A 66 21.30 -2.62 0.30
CA PRO A 66 22.44 -2.51 1.21
C PRO A 66 23.06 -3.87 1.56
N GLY A 67 22.39 -4.98 1.26
CA GLY A 67 22.83 -6.32 1.62
C GLY A 67 22.11 -7.40 0.83
N PRO A 68 22.45 -7.58 -0.47
CA PRO A 68 21.81 -8.60 -1.32
C PRO A 68 22.09 -10.04 -0.90
N HIS A 69 23.12 -10.25 -0.07
CA HIS A 69 23.49 -11.56 0.47
C HIS A 69 22.92 -11.81 1.88
N LEU A 70 22.22 -10.84 2.46
CA LEU A 70 21.64 -10.94 3.79
C LEU A 70 20.20 -11.44 3.70
N ALA A 71 19.74 -12.08 4.78
CA ALA A 71 18.33 -12.40 4.94
C ALA A 71 17.50 -11.10 4.97
N VAL A 72 16.35 -11.11 4.31
CA VAL A 72 15.42 -9.99 4.30
C VAL A 72 14.34 -10.24 5.34
N TYR A 73 14.10 -9.24 6.19
CA TYR A 73 13.10 -9.28 7.24
C TYR A 73 12.52 -7.88 7.46
N TRP A 74 11.39 -7.82 8.18
CA TRP A 74 10.77 -6.55 8.55
C TRP A 74 11.60 -5.80 9.59
N GLY A 75 11.83 -4.51 9.41
CA GLY A 75 12.51 -3.65 10.37
C GLY A 75 12.26 -2.16 10.12
N GLN A 76 12.49 -1.37 11.17
CA GLN A 76 12.26 0.09 11.14
C GLN A 76 13.31 0.84 10.32
N GLN A 77 14.49 0.25 10.12
CA GLN A 77 15.60 0.92 9.43
C GLN A 77 15.48 0.74 7.92
N SER A 78 15.87 1.76 7.15
CA SER A 78 15.76 1.75 5.68
C SER A 78 16.61 0.65 5.00
N TRP A 79 17.56 0.04 5.72
CA TRP A 79 18.32 -1.11 5.22
C TRP A 79 17.69 -2.48 5.51
N ASP A 80 16.78 -2.54 6.47
CA ASP A 80 15.80 -3.63 6.61
C ASP A 80 14.63 -3.35 5.66
N GLU A 81 13.65 -4.25 5.56
CA GLU A 81 12.45 -3.98 4.75
C GLU A 81 11.24 -3.61 5.59
N MET A 82 10.30 -2.92 4.95
CA MET A 82 9.00 -2.64 5.55
C MET A 82 7.93 -2.72 4.46
N TYR A 83 6.78 -3.27 4.83
CA TYR A 83 5.55 -3.08 4.10
C TYR A 83 4.63 -2.19 4.93
N GLN A 84 4.34 -1.01 4.42
CA GLN A 84 3.45 -0.03 5.05
C GLN A 84 2.72 0.75 3.97
N ALA A 85 1.68 0.13 3.45
CA ALA A 85 0.75 0.71 2.51
C ALA A 85 -0.47 1.23 3.27
N PHE A 86 -0.91 2.44 2.93
CA PHE A 86 -2.12 3.03 3.48
C PHE A 86 -3.19 3.10 2.40
N THR A 87 -4.45 2.98 2.82
CA THR A 87 -5.60 3.20 1.96
C THR A 87 -6.63 3.93 2.81
N GLU A 88 -6.98 5.13 2.38
CA GLU A 88 -7.97 5.97 3.04
C GLU A 88 -9.31 5.77 2.34
N TYR A 89 -10.37 5.64 3.13
CA TYR A 89 -11.74 5.48 2.64
C TYR A 89 -12.73 6.07 3.63
N THR A 90 -13.91 6.42 3.14
CA THR A 90 -15.06 6.76 3.96
C THR A 90 -16.11 5.66 3.86
N VAL A 91 -16.91 5.51 4.92
CA VAL A 91 -18.06 4.61 4.91
C VAL A 91 -19.31 5.46 4.74
N GLU A 92 -20.15 5.15 3.76
CA GLU A 92 -21.35 5.94 3.43
C GLU A 92 -22.26 6.19 4.64
N SER A 93 -22.43 5.18 5.50
CA SER A 93 -23.27 5.28 6.70
C SER A 93 -22.62 6.04 7.86
N GLN A 94 -21.35 6.46 7.73
CA GLN A 94 -20.60 7.13 8.79
C GLN A 94 -20.81 8.65 8.73
N ASP A 95 -21.40 9.19 9.79
CA ASP A 95 -21.50 10.64 9.99
C ASP A 95 -20.27 11.15 10.74
N LEU A 96 -19.29 11.66 10.00
CA LEU A 96 -18.03 12.20 10.54
C LEU A 96 -18.20 13.51 11.33
N THR A 97 -19.40 14.10 11.36
CA THR A 97 -19.67 15.31 12.16
C THR A 97 -20.03 15.00 13.61
N LYS A 98 -20.34 13.74 13.91
CA LYS A 98 -20.67 13.28 15.26
C LYS A 98 -19.41 12.77 15.95
N PRO A 99 -19.23 13.03 17.27
CA PRO A 99 -18.14 12.44 18.02
C PRO A 99 -18.23 10.92 17.92
N GLN A 100 -17.15 10.26 17.51
CA GLN A 100 -17.06 8.82 17.67
C GLN A 100 -16.80 8.49 19.15
N PRO A 101 -17.42 7.43 19.68
CA PRO A 101 -17.03 6.92 20.99
C PRO A 101 -15.55 6.54 20.94
N SER A 102 -14.76 6.96 21.93
CA SER A 102 -13.34 6.63 22.01
C SER A 102 -13.17 5.11 22.09
N THR A 103 -12.38 4.53 21.20
CA THR A 103 -11.99 3.12 21.24
C THR A 103 -10.72 2.90 22.09
N ASN A 104 -10.42 3.80 23.02
CA ASN A 104 -9.27 3.64 23.91
C ASN A 104 -9.62 2.64 25.01
N ASP A 105 -9.47 1.35 24.69
CA ASP A 105 -9.33 0.25 25.64
C ASP A 105 -7.83 -0.10 25.83
N GLU A 106 -6.96 0.92 25.95
CA GLU A 106 -5.58 0.81 26.43
C GLU A 106 -5.22 1.97 27.36
#